data_AF-A0AAD6RIJ7-F1
#
_entry.id   AF-A0AAD6RIJ7-F1
#
_cell.length_a   1.000
_cell.length_b   1.000
_cell.length_c   1.000
_cell.angle_alpha   90.00
_cell.angle_beta   90.00
_cell.angle_gamma   90.00
#
_symmetry.space_group_name_H-M   'P 1'
#
loop_
_entity.id
_entity.type
_entity.pdbx_description
1 polymer ?
#
loop_
_entity_poly.entity_id
_entity_poly.type
_entity_poly.pdbx_seq_one_letter_code
_entity_poly.pdbx_strand_id
1 'polypeptide(L)'
;MLDAALTDTISKFPLDIKPFRDMIEGMRMDTTRFRYDNFQELYLYCYYVAGTVGLMSVPVMGIAAESESSAQSIYNAALYLGIGNQLTNILRDVGEEEFMKEQITRARFYFNLAEEGASKLEKASRWPVWSSLLDYDNFTRRAYVGRTKKLLTLPLAYTKAQSMSSLILQ
;
A
#
# COMPACT_ATOMS: atom_id res chain seq x y z
N MET A 1 8.02 -17.02 -23.42
CA MET A 1 6.83 -16.16 -23.35
C MET A 1 7.03 -15.19 -22.20
N LEU A 2 7.05 -13.88 -22.47
CA LEU A 2 7.34 -12.84 -21.47
C LEU A 2 6.26 -12.74 -20.37
N ASP A 3 5.12 -13.40 -20.56
CA ASP A 3 3.92 -13.33 -19.73
C ASP A 3 3.57 -14.64 -19.01
N ALA A 4 4.38 -15.70 -19.12
CA ALA A 4 4.04 -17.03 -18.58
C ALA A 4 3.71 -17.02 -17.07
N ALA A 5 4.44 -16.24 -16.27
CA ALA A 5 4.15 -16.10 -14.83
C ALA A 5 2.83 -15.37 -14.56
N LEU A 6 2.50 -14.35 -15.36
CA LEU A 6 1.25 -13.62 -15.22
C LEU A 6 0.07 -14.48 -15.67
N THR A 7 0.21 -15.23 -16.77
CA THR A 7 -0.80 -16.19 -17.24
C THR A 7 -1.09 -17.25 -16.16
N ASP A 8 -0.04 -17.83 -15.55
CA ASP A 8 -0.19 -18.78 -14.44
C ASP A 8 -0.93 -18.13 -13.25
N THR A 9 -0.57 -16.90 -12.88
CA THR A 9 -1.23 -16.16 -11.79
C THR A 9 -2.71 -15.90 -12.08
N ILE A 10 -3.06 -15.39 -13.27
CA ILE A 10 -4.46 -15.12 -13.65
C ILE A 10 -5.29 -16.41 -13.70
N SER A 11 -4.67 -17.56 -14.02
CA SER A 11 -5.35 -18.85 -14.00
C SER A 11 -5.66 -19.37 -12.59
N LYS A 12 -4.86 -18.95 -11.59
CA LYS A 12 -4.96 -19.42 -10.20
C LYS A 12 -5.73 -18.49 -9.27
N PHE A 13 -5.78 -17.20 -9.58
CA PHE A 13 -6.37 -16.19 -8.72
C PHE A 13 -7.43 -15.36 -9.46
N PRO A 14 -8.53 -14.97 -8.79
CA PRO A 14 -9.61 -14.21 -9.40
C PRO A 14 -9.24 -12.72 -9.55
N LEU A 15 -8.31 -12.43 -10.46
CA LEU A 15 -7.83 -11.08 -10.74
C LEU A 15 -8.77 -10.34 -11.70
N ASP A 16 -9.23 -9.14 -11.30
CA ASP A 16 -9.90 -8.21 -12.21
C ASP A 16 -8.88 -7.56 -13.15
N ILE A 17 -9.20 -7.43 -14.43
CA ILE A 17 -8.37 -6.75 -15.43
C ILE A 17 -8.34 -5.23 -15.23
N LYS A 18 -9.34 -4.65 -14.56
CA LYS A 18 -9.47 -3.20 -14.41
C LYS A 18 -8.23 -2.55 -13.76
N PRO A 19 -7.74 -2.99 -12.59
CA PRO A 19 -6.52 -2.42 -11.99
C PRO A 19 -5.28 -2.45 -12.91
N PHE A 20 -5.15 -3.46 -13.78
CA PHE A 20 -4.05 -3.52 -14.76
C PHE A 20 -4.20 -2.43 -15.84
N ARG A 21 -5.41 -2.21 -16.34
CA ARG A 21 -5.69 -1.14 -17.31
C ARG A 21 -5.49 0.24 -16.69
N ASP A 22 -5.94 0.40 -15.46
CA ASP A 22 -5.77 1.62 -14.68
C ASP A 22 -4.27 1.91 -14.43
N MET A 23 -3.47 0.89 -14.12
CA MET A 23 -2.01 1.04 -14.03
C MET A 23 -1.38 1.52 -15.34
N ILE A 24 -1.80 0.98 -16.48
CA ILE A 24 -1.33 1.44 -17.79
C ILE A 24 -1.68 2.91 -18.01
N GLU A 25 -2.85 3.37 -17.57
CA GLU A 25 -3.20 4.80 -17.62
C GLU A 25 -2.27 5.64 -16.76
N GLY A 26 -1.90 5.18 -15.56
CA GLY A 26 -0.86 5.82 -14.74
C GLY A 26 0.48 5.95 -15.47
N MET A 27 0.94 4.89 -16.14
CA MET A 27 2.17 4.95 -16.94
C MET A 27 2.05 5.90 -18.14
N ARG A 28 0.85 6.09 -18.71
CA ARG A 28 0.62 7.09 -19.76
C ARG A 28 0.65 8.50 -19.19
N MET A 29 0.12 8.72 -17.99
CA MET A 29 0.20 10.01 -17.30
C MET A 29 1.64 10.46 -17.12
N ASP A 30 2.56 9.56 -16.76
CA ASP A 30 3.99 9.87 -16.63
C ASP A 30 4.64 10.44 -17.91
N THR A 31 4.05 10.17 -19.09
CA THR A 31 4.56 10.68 -20.37
C THR A 31 4.02 12.05 -20.76
N THR A 32 2.94 12.52 -20.12
CA THR A 32 2.19 13.71 -20.56
C THR A 32 1.90 14.72 -19.46
N ARG A 33 1.96 14.31 -18.18
CA ARG A 33 1.64 15.14 -17.01
C ARG A 33 2.89 15.36 -16.17
N PHE A 34 3.22 16.62 -15.92
CA PHE A 34 4.41 17.02 -15.16
C PHE A 34 4.08 17.68 -13.82
N ARG A 35 2.83 18.10 -13.62
CA ARG A 35 2.35 18.79 -12.42
C ARG A 35 0.90 18.39 -12.12
N TYR A 36 0.56 18.44 -10.84
CA TYR A 36 -0.77 18.17 -10.30
C TYR A 36 -1.21 19.41 -9.52
N ASP A 37 -2.37 19.96 -9.88
CA ASP A 37 -2.80 21.27 -9.37
C ASP A 37 -3.42 21.19 -7.98
N ASN A 38 -3.91 20.02 -7.61
CA ASN A 38 -4.58 19.78 -6.33
C ASN A 38 -4.36 18.34 -5.86
N PHE A 39 -4.76 18.06 -4.62
CA PHE A 39 -4.59 16.74 -4.03
C PHE A 39 -5.45 15.66 -4.72
N GLN A 40 -6.62 16.00 -5.27
CA GLN A 40 -7.48 15.04 -5.94
C GLN A 40 -6.80 14.47 -7.20
N GLU A 41 -6.12 15.32 -7.96
CA GLU A 41 -5.32 14.87 -9.11
C GLU A 41 -4.10 14.04 -8.68
N LEU A 42 -3.40 14.49 -7.63
CA LEU A 42 -2.28 13.74 -7.07
C LEU A 42 -2.72 12.37 -6.53
N TYR A 43 -3.89 12.32 -5.87
CA TYR A 43 -4.51 11.10 -5.38
C TYR A 43 -4.83 10.16 -6.53
N LEU A 44 -5.42 10.66 -7.62
CA LEU A 44 -5.74 9.86 -8.79
C LEU A 44 -4.48 9.27 -9.43
N TYR A 45 -3.40 10.05 -9.49
CA TYR A 45 -2.10 9.54 -9.90
C TYR A 45 -1.59 8.43 -8.98
N CYS A 46 -1.58 8.65 -7.66
CA CYS A 46 -1.18 7.63 -6.67
C CYS A 46 -2.04 6.36 -6.75
N TYR A 47 -3.35 6.51 -6.99
CA TYR A 47 -4.25 5.40 -7.27
C TYR A 47 -3.75 4.59 -8.46
N TYR A 48 -3.52 5.24 -9.61
CA TYR A 48 -3.13 4.55 -10.83
C TYR A 48 -1.79 3.83 -10.69
N VAL A 49 -0.74 4.49 -10.16
CA VAL A 49 0.63 3.94 -10.19
C VAL A 49 0.99 3.05 -9.00
N ALA A 50 0.22 3.08 -7.91
CA ALA A 50 0.54 2.31 -6.71
C ALA A 50 -0.70 1.69 -6.04
N GLY A 51 -1.81 2.41 -6.00
CA GLY A 51 -3.07 1.90 -5.46
C GLY A 51 -3.55 0.63 -6.19
N THR A 52 -3.48 0.64 -7.52
CA THR A 52 -3.77 -0.53 -8.37
C THR A 52 -2.90 -1.73 -8.04
N VAL A 53 -1.63 -1.55 -7.65
CA VAL A 53 -0.76 -2.66 -7.21
C VAL A 53 -1.32 -3.34 -5.98
N GLY A 54 -1.82 -2.56 -5.01
CA GLY A 54 -2.52 -3.09 -3.85
C GLY A 54 -3.73 -3.94 -4.26
N LEU A 55 -4.58 -3.40 -5.15
CA LEU A 55 -5.77 -4.10 -5.66
C LEU A 55 -5.42 -5.40 -6.40
N MET A 56 -4.37 -5.40 -7.22
CA MET A 56 -3.87 -6.61 -7.92
C MET A 56 -3.28 -7.65 -6.97
N SER A 57 -2.75 -7.20 -5.81
CA SER A 57 -2.07 -8.09 -4.86
C SER A 57 -3.04 -8.82 -3.94
N VAL A 58 -4.22 -8.26 -3.63
CA VAL A 58 -5.16 -8.85 -2.65
C VAL A 58 -5.58 -10.29 -3.02
N PRO A 59 -5.99 -10.62 -4.27
CA PRO A 59 -6.33 -12.00 -4.64
C PRO A 59 -5.18 -12.99 -4.43
N VAL A 60 -3.95 -12.55 -4.65
CA VAL A 60 -2.73 -13.37 -4.49
C VAL A 60 -2.37 -13.52 -3.01
N MET A 61 -2.49 -12.44 -2.24
CA MET A 61 -2.23 -12.43 -0.80
C MET A 61 -3.28 -13.23 -0.02
N GLY A 62 -4.50 -13.34 -0.53
CA GLY A 62 -5.60 -14.05 0.11
C GLY A 62 -6.21 -13.28 1.28
N ILE A 63 -7.49 -13.51 1.51
CA ILE A 63 -8.26 -13.00 2.66
C ILE A 63 -8.51 -14.17 3.58
N ALA A 64 -8.21 -14.01 4.87
CA ALA A 64 -8.38 -15.07 5.85
C ALA A 64 -9.84 -15.53 5.94
N ALA A 65 -10.07 -16.83 5.94
CA ALA A 65 -11.42 -17.41 6.00
C ALA A 65 -12.20 -16.98 7.25
N GLU A 66 -11.49 -16.74 8.36
CA GLU A 66 -12.05 -16.26 9.62
C GLU A 66 -12.23 -14.73 9.71
N SER A 67 -11.96 -14.00 8.63
CA SER A 67 -12.13 -12.54 8.59
C SER A 67 -13.61 -12.15 8.58
N GLU A 68 -14.06 -11.47 9.63
CA GLU A 68 -15.40 -10.84 9.68
C GLU A 68 -15.51 -9.57 8.81
N SER A 69 -14.39 -9.04 8.32
CA SER A 69 -14.36 -7.85 7.47
C SER A 69 -14.80 -8.16 6.04
N SER A 70 -15.54 -7.25 5.43
CA SER A 70 -15.91 -7.36 4.02
C SER A 70 -14.68 -7.42 3.12
N ALA A 71 -14.76 -8.12 1.99
CA ALA A 71 -13.70 -8.10 0.99
C ALA A 71 -13.38 -6.66 0.57
N GLN A 72 -14.41 -5.84 0.33
CA GLN A 72 -14.25 -4.43 -0.06
C GLN A 72 -13.40 -3.62 0.92
N SER A 73 -13.57 -3.79 2.23
CA SER A 73 -12.74 -3.09 3.23
C SER A 73 -11.27 -3.49 3.14
N ILE A 74 -10.98 -4.74 2.81
CA ILE A 74 -9.60 -5.24 2.66
C ILE A 74 -8.97 -4.70 1.37
N TYR A 75 -9.72 -4.66 0.27
CA TYR A 75 -9.29 -4.00 -0.96
C TYR A 75 -9.04 -2.51 -0.74
N ASN A 76 -9.89 -1.82 0.02
CA ASN A 76 -9.68 -0.42 0.36
C ASN A 76 -8.40 -0.23 1.19
N ALA A 77 -8.14 -1.09 2.17
CA ALA A 77 -6.90 -1.04 2.95
C ALA A 77 -5.65 -1.26 2.08
N ALA A 78 -5.68 -2.21 1.14
CA ALA A 78 -4.59 -2.43 0.20
C ALA A 78 -4.39 -1.24 -0.75
N LEU A 79 -5.48 -0.63 -1.20
CA LEU A 79 -5.45 0.61 -1.97
C LEU A 79 -4.80 1.75 -1.18
N TYR A 80 -5.21 1.96 0.07
CA TYR A 80 -4.64 3.00 0.93
C TYR A 80 -3.17 2.76 1.23
N LEU A 81 -2.75 1.50 1.41
CA LEU A 81 -1.34 1.15 1.55
C LEU A 81 -0.53 1.59 0.32
N GLY A 82 -1.05 1.31 -0.89
CA GLY A 82 -0.43 1.75 -2.15
C GLY A 82 -0.31 3.27 -2.25
N ILE A 83 -1.38 4.00 -1.89
CA ILE A 83 -1.38 5.48 -1.91
C ILE A 83 -0.37 6.03 -0.89
N GLY A 84 -0.37 5.52 0.35
CA GLY A 84 0.58 5.93 1.38
C GLY A 84 2.03 5.71 0.95
N ASN A 85 2.33 4.57 0.33
CA ASN A 85 3.64 4.26 -0.23
C ASN A 85 4.05 5.24 -1.34
N GLN A 86 3.12 5.61 -2.23
CA GLN A 86 3.45 6.53 -3.31
C GLN A 86 3.65 7.96 -2.84
N LEU A 87 2.85 8.43 -1.89
CA LEU A 87 3.09 9.71 -1.22
C LEU A 87 4.47 9.71 -0.54
N THR A 88 4.87 8.59 0.05
CA THR A 88 6.21 8.41 0.64
C THR A 88 7.32 8.47 -0.40
N ASN A 89 7.13 7.86 -1.57
CA ASN A 89 8.09 7.94 -2.69
C ASN A 89 8.27 9.39 -3.16
N ILE A 90 7.17 10.14 -3.29
CA ILE A 90 7.22 11.55 -3.70
C ILE A 90 7.98 12.40 -2.67
N LEU A 91 7.75 12.16 -1.37
CA LEU A 91 8.46 12.84 -0.28
C LEU A 91 9.97 12.60 -0.26
N ARG A 92 10.45 11.49 -0.85
CA ARG A 92 11.89 11.23 -0.97
C ARG A 92 12.55 12.16 -1.99
N ASP A 93 11.81 12.48 -3.06
CA ASP A 93 12.35 13.08 -4.27
C ASP A 93 12.02 14.59 -4.37
N VAL A 94 11.10 15.11 -3.54
CA VAL A 94 10.72 16.54 -3.47
C VAL A 94 11.38 17.24 -2.27
N GLY A 95 11.80 18.51 -2.47
CA GLY A 95 12.50 19.31 -1.44
C GLY A 95 11.68 20.44 -0.80
N GLU A 96 10.47 20.72 -1.28
CA GLU A 96 9.64 21.83 -0.80
C GLU A 96 9.00 21.52 0.57
N GLU A 97 9.32 22.30 1.59
CA GLU A 97 9.00 21.97 2.99
C GLU A 97 7.49 21.92 3.28
N GLU A 98 6.73 22.91 2.80
CA GLU A 98 5.29 22.98 3.08
C GLU A 98 4.52 21.87 2.37
N PHE A 99 4.84 21.64 1.09
CA PHE A 99 4.33 20.50 0.33
C PHE A 99 4.63 19.18 1.05
N MET A 100 5.86 19.02 1.57
CA MET A 100 6.21 17.83 2.34
C MET A 100 5.31 17.67 3.56
N LYS A 101 5.16 18.69 4.43
CA LYS A 101 4.31 18.58 5.64
C LYS A 101 2.90 18.10 5.36
N GLU A 102 2.28 18.60 4.29
CA GLU A 102 0.96 18.12 3.88
C GLU A 102 0.97 16.64 3.45
N GLN A 103 1.91 16.24 2.58
CA GLN A 103 1.96 14.85 2.12
C GLN A 103 2.32 13.88 3.25
N ILE A 104 3.13 14.30 4.23
CA ILE A 104 3.41 13.50 5.44
C ILE A 104 2.12 13.22 6.20
N THR A 105 1.29 14.25 6.40
CA THR A 105 0.01 14.12 7.10
C THR A 105 -0.93 13.16 6.35
N ARG A 106 -1.00 13.30 5.02
CA ARG A 106 -1.82 12.42 4.16
C ARG A 106 -1.30 10.99 4.15
N ALA A 107 0.01 10.77 4.04
CA ALA A 107 0.61 9.44 4.07
C ALA A 107 0.27 8.72 5.38
N ARG A 108 0.43 9.38 6.53
CA ARG A 108 0.04 8.84 7.85
C ARG A 108 -1.44 8.48 7.89
N PHE A 109 -2.30 9.35 7.38
CA PHE A 109 -3.74 9.08 7.30
C PHE A 109 -4.04 7.79 6.52
N TYR A 110 -3.46 7.60 5.34
CA TYR A 110 -3.68 6.38 4.55
C TYR A 110 -3.04 5.13 5.18
N PHE A 111 -1.87 5.25 5.83
CA PHE A 111 -1.29 4.12 6.55
C PHE A 111 -2.18 3.67 7.72
N ASN A 112 -2.76 4.61 8.47
CA ASN A 112 -3.72 4.27 9.53
C ASN A 112 -4.95 3.55 8.98
N LEU A 113 -5.49 4.00 7.83
CA LEU A 113 -6.61 3.30 7.18
C LEU A 113 -6.23 1.93 6.62
N ALA A 114 -4.95 1.71 6.29
CA ALA A 114 -4.46 0.45 5.76
C ALA A 114 -4.17 -0.61 6.84
N GLU A 115 -3.82 -0.19 8.07
CA GLU A 115 -3.44 -1.11 9.15
C GLU A 115 -4.52 -2.16 9.44
N GLU A 116 -5.80 -1.77 9.44
CA GLU A 116 -6.90 -2.69 9.75
C GLU A 116 -7.00 -3.85 8.78
N GLY A 117 -6.76 -3.61 7.48
CA GLY A 117 -6.84 -4.65 6.46
C GLY A 117 -5.65 -5.62 6.48
N ALA A 118 -4.48 -5.19 6.96
CA ALA A 118 -3.29 -6.03 7.01
C ALA A 118 -3.49 -7.29 7.88
N SER A 119 -4.21 -7.15 9.00
CA SER A 119 -4.52 -8.28 9.89
C SER A 119 -5.63 -9.21 9.36
N LYS A 120 -6.31 -8.84 8.28
CA LYS A 120 -7.41 -9.62 7.67
C LYS A 120 -6.96 -10.46 6.47
N LEU A 121 -5.73 -10.28 6.02
CA LEU A 121 -5.12 -11.13 5.00
C LEU A 121 -4.88 -12.55 5.53
N GLU A 122 -4.67 -13.50 4.62
CA GLU A 122 -4.19 -14.84 4.97
C GLU A 122 -2.91 -14.78 5.80
N LYS A 123 -2.74 -15.73 6.72
CA LYS A 123 -1.68 -15.69 7.75
C LYS A 123 -0.28 -15.52 7.17
N ALA A 124 0.00 -16.19 6.05
CA ALA A 124 1.29 -16.12 5.37
C ALA A 124 1.60 -14.73 4.80
N SER A 125 0.57 -13.94 4.48
CA SER A 125 0.69 -12.62 3.86
C SER A 125 0.76 -11.47 4.86
N ARG A 126 0.32 -11.69 6.12
CA ARG A 126 0.27 -10.65 7.16
C ARG A 126 1.65 -10.06 7.47
N TRP A 127 2.67 -10.92 7.66
CA TRP A 127 3.99 -10.44 8.12
C TRP A 127 4.72 -9.56 7.10
N PRO A 128 4.79 -9.92 5.80
CA PRO A 128 5.31 -9.02 4.77
C PRO A 128 4.61 -7.66 4.76
N VAL A 129 3.27 -7.64 4.85
CA VAL A 129 2.50 -6.39 4.82
C VAL A 129 2.75 -5.53 6.07
N TRP A 130 2.77 -6.14 7.26
CA TRP A 130 3.11 -5.44 8.51
C TRP A 130 4.57 -4.93 8.53
N SER A 131 5.50 -5.68 7.94
CA SER A 131 6.90 -5.26 7.85
C SER A 131 7.05 -4.01 6.99
N SER A 132 6.23 -3.91 5.94
CA SER A 132 6.12 -2.72 5.09
C SER A 132 5.57 -1.56 5.91
N LEU A 133 4.38 -1.70 6.51
CA LEU A 133 3.69 -0.66 7.29
C LEU A 133 4.56 -0.03 8.40
N LEU A 134 5.30 -0.84 9.16
CA LEU A 134 6.11 -0.36 10.29
C LEU A 134 7.43 0.31 9.89
N ASP A 135 7.90 0.13 8.65
CA ASP A 135 9.13 0.74 8.15
C ASP A 135 8.90 2.17 7.61
N TYR A 136 7.65 2.64 7.51
CA TYR A 136 7.34 3.93 6.86
C TYR A 136 7.32 5.16 7.76
N ASP A 137 7.35 5.03 9.10
CA ASP A 137 7.39 6.19 9.99
C ASP A 137 8.79 6.83 10.06
N ASN A 138 9.20 7.43 8.93
CA ASN A 138 10.41 8.22 8.82
C ASN A 138 10.29 9.36 7.80
N PHE A 139 9.08 9.88 7.67
CA PHE A 139 8.73 10.94 6.74
C PHE A 139 9.59 12.21 6.93
N THR A 140 10.00 12.49 8.16
CA THR A 140 10.89 13.62 8.50
C THR A 140 12.34 13.41 8.06
N ARG A 141 12.71 12.21 7.63
CA ARG A 141 14.02 11.86 7.07
C ARG A 141 13.91 11.41 5.61
N ARG A 142 12.95 11.95 4.85
CA ARG A 142 12.74 11.59 3.43
C ARG A 142 12.59 10.08 3.22
N ALA A 143 11.85 9.43 4.12
CA ALA A 143 11.62 7.99 4.11
C ALA A 143 12.88 7.10 4.25
N TYR A 144 14.02 7.66 4.71
CA TYR A 144 15.24 6.88 4.90
C TYR A 144 15.27 6.18 6.26
N VAL A 145 15.03 4.87 6.31
CA VAL A 145 15.23 4.06 7.53
C VAL A 145 16.54 3.30 7.50
N GLY A 146 17.36 3.48 8.55
CA GLY A 146 18.63 2.77 8.72
C GLY A 146 18.44 1.28 8.99
N ARG A 147 19.39 0.45 8.55
CA ARG A 147 19.34 -1.03 8.63
C ARG A 147 19.05 -1.56 10.04
N THR A 148 19.59 -0.93 11.09
CA THR A 148 19.37 -1.33 12.48
C THR A 148 17.92 -1.12 12.92
N LYS A 149 17.32 0.03 12.59
CA LYS A 149 15.91 0.30 12.87
C LYS A 149 15.01 -0.70 12.12
N LYS A 150 15.33 -1.05 10.87
CA LYS A 150 14.61 -2.10 10.11
C LYS A 150 14.65 -3.46 10.82
N LEU A 151 15.82 -3.88 11.27
CA LEU A 151 15.96 -5.15 12.00
C LEU A 151 15.17 -5.15 13.32
N LEU A 152 15.13 -4.01 14.02
CA LEU A 152 14.40 -3.87 15.28
C LEU A 152 12.88 -3.80 15.09
N THR A 153 12.36 -3.40 13.93
CA THR A 153 10.90 -3.38 13.66
C THR A 153 10.35 -4.74 13.24
N LEU A 154 11.17 -5.65 12.70
CA LEU A 154 10.71 -6.97 12.24
C LEU A 154 10.04 -7.83 13.33
N PRO A 155 10.56 -7.91 14.58
CA PRO A 155 9.87 -8.62 15.65
C PRO A 155 8.50 -8.03 15.98
N LEU A 156 8.37 -6.69 15.96
CA LEU A 156 7.08 -6.02 16.17
C LEU A 156 6.10 -6.31 15.04
N ALA A 157 6.57 -6.29 13.79
CA ALA A 157 5.78 -6.66 12.61
C ALA A 157 5.28 -8.10 12.71
N TYR A 158 6.13 -9.02 13.17
CA TYR A 158 5.76 -10.41 13.37
C TYR A 158 4.69 -10.55 14.45
N THR A 159 4.83 -9.87 15.58
CA THR A 159 3.82 -9.88 16.66
C THR A 159 2.47 -9.34 16.16
N LYS A 160 2.46 -8.21 15.44
CA LYS A 160 1.22 -7.67 14.84
C LYS A 160 0.61 -8.63 13.81
N ALA A 161 1.43 -9.32 13.02
CA ALA A 161 0.95 -10.29 12.04
C ALA A 161 0.29 -11.53 12.67
N GLN A 162 0.69 -11.92 13.89
CA GLN A 162 0.08 -13.03 14.60
C GLN A 162 -1.23 -12.64 15.30
N SER A 163 -1.40 -11.37 15.67
CA SER A 163 -2.67 -10.90 16.24
C SER A 163 -3.75 -10.86 15.16
N MET A 164 -4.77 -11.71 15.28
CA MET A 164 -6.06 -11.38 14.70
C MET A 164 -6.59 -10.16 15.44
N SER A 165 -6.94 -9.10 14.71
CA SER A 165 -7.42 -7.84 15.28
C SER A 165 -8.52 -8.08 16.33
N SER A 166 -8.16 -8.06 17.61
CA SER A 166 -9.05 -7.97 18.76
C SER A 166 -8.60 -6.81 19.62
N LEU A 167 -8.75 -5.59 19.11
CA LEU A 167 -8.68 -4.36 19.90
C LEU A 167 -9.66 -3.36 19.29
N ILE A 168 -10.94 -3.65 19.48
CA ILE A 168 -11.91 -2.59 19.72
C ILE A 168 -11.47 -1.97 21.06
N LEU A 169 -10.82 -0.81 21.01
CA LEU A 169 -10.81 0.07 22.17
C LEU A 169 -12.08 0.91 22.08
N GLN A 170 -12.95 0.67 23.07
CA GLN A 170 -14.14 1.46 23.39
C GLN A 170 -13.79 2.94 23.60
#